data_AF-A0A955HDR1-F1
#
_entry.id   AF-A0A955HDR1-F1
#
_cell.length_a   1.000
_cell.length_b   1.000
_cell.length_c   1.000
_cell.angle_alpha   90.00
_cell.angle_beta   90.00
_cell.angle_gamma   90.00
#
_symmetry.space_group_name_H-M   'P 1'
#
loop_
_entity.id
_entity.type
_entity.pdbx_description
1 polymer ?
#
loop_
_entity_poly.entity_id
_entity_poly.type
_entity_poly.pdbx_seq_one_letter_code
_entity_poly.pdbx_strand_id
1 'polypeptide(L)'
;MLGSQQVWCVDGDDVRKVPHGDVLKWFHVPVTQKDVWQVMDDVITRHTAREHLARPVIVERDCGDANFLTQVADLYKNGGTVIGTEVKNRLFVEASQRTWKGGMNTRLFLQDGIKKAVREATDQRKCDVVCFEGPLMHLQNPQYVVMDMTEAINPEGV
;
A
#
# COMPACT_ATOMS: atom_id res chain seq x y z
N MET A 1 -2.80 22.99 -0.77
CA MET A 1 -3.33 22.35 0.46
C MET A 1 -3.47 20.88 0.15
N LEU A 2 -2.80 20.00 0.91
CA LEU A 2 -3.06 18.56 0.85
C LEU A 2 -4.50 18.35 1.36
N GLY A 3 -5.33 17.65 0.59
CA GLY A 3 -6.76 17.44 0.89
C GLY A 3 -6.99 16.56 2.12
N SER A 4 -8.22 16.11 2.32
CA SER A 4 -8.79 15.30 3.42
C SER A 4 -8.11 13.95 3.74
N GLN A 5 -6.92 13.70 3.17
CA GLN A 5 -6.19 12.43 3.19
C GLN A 5 -6.01 11.93 4.63
N GLN A 6 -6.23 10.64 4.84
CA GLN A 6 -6.21 10.05 6.17
C GLN A 6 -5.05 9.09 6.29
N VAL A 7 -4.08 9.40 7.15
CA VAL A 7 -2.98 8.48 7.43
C VAL A 7 -3.30 7.66 8.68
N TRP A 8 -3.14 6.35 8.58
CA TRP A 8 -3.29 5.43 9.70
C TRP A 8 -1.95 4.75 9.98
N CYS A 9 -1.49 4.85 11.23
CA CYS A 9 -0.33 4.11 11.70
C CYS A 9 -0.79 2.92 12.54
N VAL A 10 -0.13 1.79 12.32
CA VAL A 10 -0.35 0.54 13.07
C VAL A 10 0.90 0.28 13.90
N ASP A 11 0.73 0.21 15.21
CA ASP A 11 1.82 -0.02 16.17
C ASP A 11 1.34 -0.93 17.31
N GLY A 12 1.72 -2.20 17.32
CA GLY A 12 1.10 -3.16 18.24
C GLY A 12 -0.35 -3.45 17.85
N ASP A 13 -1.19 -3.56 18.87
CA ASP A 13 -2.65 -3.55 18.75
C ASP A 13 -3.22 -2.12 18.57
N ASP A 14 -2.36 -1.09 18.51
CA ASP A 14 -2.76 0.31 18.45
C ASP A 14 -2.87 0.79 17.01
N VAL A 15 -4.11 1.08 16.58
CA VAL A 15 -4.42 1.60 15.24
C VAL A 15 -4.92 3.02 15.38
N ARG A 16 -4.13 4.00 14.93
CA ARG A 16 -4.47 5.42 15.09
C ARG A 16 -4.41 6.19 13.80
N LYS A 17 -5.40 7.06 13.62
CA LYS A 17 -5.34 8.12 12.63
C LYS A 17 -4.34 9.17 13.09
N VAL A 18 -3.34 9.46 12.26
CA VAL A 18 -2.28 10.43 12.56
C VAL A 18 -2.34 11.61 11.57
N PRO A 19 -2.06 12.85 12.03
CA PRO A 19 -1.84 13.96 11.12
C PRO A 19 -0.67 13.69 10.17
N HIS A 20 -0.80 14.12 8.91
CA HIS A 20 0.20 13.88 7.87
C HIS A 20 1.63 14.31 8.26
N GLY A 21 1.78 15.43 8.97
CA GLY A 21 3.08 15.92 9.45
C GLY A 21 3.71 15.12 10.59
N ASP A 22 2.96 14.20 11.21
CA ASP A 22 3.39 13.43 12.39
C ASP A 22 3.70 11.96 12.07
N VAL A 23 3.54 11.53 10.81
CA VAL A 23 3.79 10.14 10.37
C VAL A 23 5.21 9.68 10.69
N LEU A 24 6.20 10.58 10.63
CA LEU A 24 7.60 10.28 10.95
C LEU A 24 7.90 10.17 12.45
N LYS A 25 6.92 10.41 13.34
CA LYS A 25 7.11 10.33 14.80
C LYS A 25 6.67 9.00 15.40
N TRP A 26 6.05 8.12 14.61
CA TRP A 26 5.47 6.86 15.07
C TRP A 26 6.33 5.68 14.67
N PHE A 27 7.17 5.21 15.60
CA PHE A 27 7.95 3.98 15.44
C PHE A 27 8.18 3.30 16.80
N HIS A 28 7.55 2.15 17.04
CA HIS A 28 8.08 0.93 17.68
C HIS A 28 7.11 0.24 18.65
N VAL A 29 6.59 -0.91 18.22
CA VAL A 29 6.15 -2.04 19.07
C VAL A 29 6.30 -3.32 18.24
N PRO A 30 6.79 -4.44 18.82
CA PRO A 30 6.81 -5.73 18.14
C PRO A 30 5.38 -6.24 17.91
N VAL A 31 4.87 -6.05 16.69
CA VAL A 31 3.68 -6.72 16.15
C VAL A 31 4.06 -7.99 15.44
N THR A 32 3.17 -8.99 15.43
CA THR A 32 3.34 -10.08 14.49
C THR A 32 2.93 -9.62 13.10
N GLN A 33 3.60 -10.13 12.07
CA GLN A 33 3.29 -9.81 10.67
C GLN A 33 1.82 -10.08 10.30
N LYS A 34 1.23 -11.11 10.91
CA LYS A 34 -0.18 -11.46 10.71
C LYS A 34 -1.13 -10.36 11.21
N ASP A 35 -0.81 -9.74 12.33
CA ASP A 35 -1.65 -8.68 12.92
C ASP A 35 -1.63 -7.42 12.04
N VAL A 36 -0.46 -7.08 11.48
CA VAL A 36 -0.29 -5.96 10.55
C VAL A 36 -1.16 -6.15 9.31
N TRP A 37 -1.13 -7.34 8.69
CA TRP A 37 -1.95 -7.64 7.52
C TRP A 37 -3.45 -7.57 7.81
N GLN A 38 -3.88 -8.07 8.97
CA GLN A 38 -5.28 -8.02 9.35
C GLN A 38 -5.76 -6.58 9.56
N VAL A 39 -4.96 -5.72 10.18
CA VAL A 39 -5.29 -4.30 10.32
C VAL A 39 -5.34 -3.61 8.95
N MET A 40 -4.37 -3.88 8.08
CA MET A 40 -4.36 -3.32 6.72
C MET A 40 -5.62 -3.72 5.95
N ASP A 41 -6.02 -4.99 5.98
CA ASP A 41 -7.25 -5.48 5.35
C ASP A 41 -8.50 -4.78 5.91
N ASP A 42 -8.60 -4.66 7.24
CA ASP A 42 -9.69 -3.98 7.92
C ASP A 42 -9.82 -2.50 7.48
N VAL A 43 -8.69 -1.78 7.40
CA VAL A 43 -8.66 -0.38 6.98
C VAL A 43 -9.06 -0.24 5.52
N ILE A 44 -8.52 -1.07 4.63
CA ILE A 44 -8.84 -1.08 3.20
C ILE A 44 -10.32 -1.39 2.99
N THR A 45 -10.85 -2.42 3.65
CA THR A 45 -12.25 -2.85 3.55
C THR A 45 -13.20 -1.76 4.06
N ARG A 46 -12.92 -1.15 5.22
CA ARG A 46 -13.77 -0.06 5.75
C ARG A 46 -13.73 1.18 4.88
N HIS A 47 -12.56 1.56 4.36
CA HIS A 47 -12.43 2.72 3.48
C HIS A 47 -13.19 2.52 2.17
N THR A 48 -12.97 1.39 1.49
CA THR A 48 -13.63 1.07 0.22
C THR A 48 -15.15 0.98 0.37
N ALA A 49 -15.66 0.44 1.47
CA ALA A 49 -17.09 0.42 1.77
C ALA A 49 -17.66 1.81 2.04
N ARG A 50 -16.98 2.63 2.85
CA ARG A 50 -17.41 3.99 3.22
C ARG A 50 -17.49 4.92 2.02
N GLU A 51 -16.49 4.87 1.14
CA GLU A 51 -16.40 5.73 -0.04
C GLU A 51 -17.11 5.12 -1.28
N HIS A 52 -17.81 3.98 -1.10
CA HIS A 52 -18.53 3.27 -2.15
C HIS A 52 -17.67 2.98 -3.40
N LEU A 53 -16.41 2.59 -3.20
CA LEU A 53 -15.44 2.38 -4.27
C LEU A 53 -15.70 1.07 -4.99
N ALA A 54 -16.35 1.13 -6.16
CA ALA A 54 -16.63 -0.05 -6.98
C ALA A 54 -15.37 -0.64 -7.64
N ARG A 55 -14.33 0.17 -7.86
CA ARG A 55 -13.10 -0.22 -8.60
C ARG A 55 -11.84 0.39 -7.96
N PRO A 56 -11.56 0.04 -6.70
CA PRO A 56 -10.50 0.68 -5.92
C PRO A 56 -9.12 0.36 -6.50
N VAL A 57 -8.20 1.32 -6.41
CA VAL A 57 -6.79 1.15 -6.73
C VAL A 57 -6.00 1.08 -5.43
N ILE A 58 -5.46 -0.09 -5.13
CA ILE A 58 -4.74 -0.40 -3.89
C ILE A 58 -3.27 -0.62 -4.23
N VAL A 59 -2.39 0.05 -3.52
CA VAL A 59 -0.94 -0.07 -3.70
C VAL A 59 -0.29 -0.57 -2.42
N GLU A 60 0.60 -1.55 -2.54
CA GLU A 60 1.59 -1.87 -1.52
C GLU A 60 2.99 -1.45 -1.98
N ARG A 61 3.69 -0.75 -1.09
CA ARG A 61 5.07 -0.33 -1.28
C ARG A 61 6.01 -1.23 -0.46
N ASP A 62 7.13 -1.62 -1.08
CA ASP A 62 8.11 -2.57 -0.51
C ASP A 62 7.45 -3.94 -0.24
N CYS A 63 6.70 -4.42 -1.24
CA CYS A 63 5.80 -5.58 -1.09
C CYS A 63 6.50 -6.93 -0.90
N GLY A 64 7.84 -6.99 -0.97
CA GLY A 64 8.61 -8.19 -0.70
C GLY A 64 8.19 -9.36 -1.60
N ASP A 65 7.74 -10.46 -0.97
CA ASP A 65 7.27 -11.65 -1.69
C ASP A 65 5.81 -11.55 -2.20
N ALA A 66 5.12 -10.45 -1.89
CA ALA A 66 3.77 -10.11 -2.32
C ALA A 66 2.67 -11.06 -1.78
N ASN A 67 2.91 -11.70 -0.63
CA ASN A 67 1.89 -12.51 0.06
C ASN A 67 0.64 -11.71 0.43
N PHE A 68 0.79 -10.49 0.94
CA PHE A 68 -0.33 -9.61 1.25
C PHE A 68 -1.13 -9.26 0.00
N LEU A 69 -0.46 -8.88 -1.09
CA LEU A 69 -1.10 -8.56 -2.37
C LEU A 69 -1.95 -9.70 -2.93
N THR A 70 -1.54 -10.96 -2.72
CA THR A 70 -2.33 -12.10 -3.18
C THR A 70 -3.70 -12.16 -2.48
N GLN A 71 -3.74 -11.87 -1.17
CA GLN A 71 -4.97 -11.83 -0.40
C GLN A 71 -5.87 -10.67 -0.83
N VAL A 72 -5.30 -9.48 -0.97
CA VAL A 72 -6.04 -8.28 -1.42
C VAL A 72 -6.57 -8.46 -2.84
N ALA A 73 -5.78 -9.06 -3.74
CA ALA A 73 -6.20 -9.33 -5.11
C ALA A 73 -7.48 -10.16 -5.19
N ASP A 74 -7.61 -11.18 -4.32
CA ASP A 74 -8.78 -12.05 -4.27
C ASP A 74 -10.03 -11.32 -3.75
N LEU A 75 -9.88 -10.45 -2.75
CA LEU A 75 -10.97 -9.63 -2.21
C LEU A 75 -11.53 -8.66 -3.26
N TYR A 76 -10.65 -8.08 -4.08
CA TYR A 76 -10.99 -7.02 -5.04
C TYR A 76 -11.00 -7.49 -6.51
N LYS A 77 -11.06 -8.82 -6.75
CA LYS A 77 -10.99 -9.43 -8.09
C LYS A 77 -12.08 -8.98 -9.08
N ASN A 78 -13.21 -8.48 -8.58
CA ASN A 78 -14.37 -8.10 -9.40
C ASN A 78 -14.36 -6.63 -9.86
N GLY A 79 -13.25 -5.91 -9.73
CA GLY A 79 -13.18 -4.54 -10.28
C GLY A 79 -12.04 -3.67 -9.78
N GLY A 80 -11.39 -4.04 -8.67
CA GLY A 80 -10.23 -3.31 -8.14
C GLY A 80 -8.97 -3.55 -8.96
N THR A 81 -7.94 -2.76 -8.69
CA THR A 81 -6.60 -2.92 -9.22
C THR A 81 -5.63 -2.92 -8.06
N VAL A 82 -4.82 -3.97 -7.98
CA VAL A 82 -3.85 -4.16 -6.90
C VAL A 82 -2.45 -4.01 -7.46
N ILE A 83 -1.61 -3.22 -6.82
CA ILE A 83 -0.30 -2.84 -7.35
C ILE A 83 0.74 -3.08 -6.28
N GLY A 84 1.74 -3.89 -6.57
CA GLY A 84 2.94 -4.03 -5.75
C GLY A 84 4.10 -3.27 -6.35
N THR A 85 4.87 -2.59 -5.50
CA THR A 85 6.16 -2.04 -5.90
C THR A 85 7.26 -2.52 -4.96
N GLU A 86 8.37 -2.96 -5.54
CA GLU A 86 9.54 -3.47 -4.82
C GLU A 86 10.81 -2.84 -5.43
N VAL A 87 11.84 -2.63 -4.61
CA VAL A 87 13.05 -1.90 -5.01
C VAL A 87 14.35 -2.60 -4.69
N LYS A 88 14.38 -3.37 -3.62
CA LYS A 88 15.62 -3.92 -3.07
C LYS A 88 15.96 -5.24 -3.73
N ASN A 89 14.96 -5.99 -4.20
CA ASN A 89 15.22 -7.34 -4.64
C ASN A 89 14.47 -7.76 -5.91
N ARG A 90 15.18 -7.61 -7.03
CA ARG A 90 14.77 -8.14 -8.34
C ARG A 90 14.46 -9.63 -8.31
N LEU A 91 15.25 -10.42 -7.59
CA LEU A 91 15.05 -11.86 -7.49
C LEU A 91 13.77 -12.19 -6.70
N PHE A 92 13.38 -11.36 -5.73
CA PHE A 92 12.06 -11.50 -5.09
C PHE A 92 10.94 -11.21 -6.07
N VAL A 93 10.97 -10.10 -6.80
CA VAL A 93 9.92 -9.80 -7.79
C VAL A 93 9.81 -10.90 -8.84
N GLU A 94 10.94 -11.38 -9.38
CA GLU A 94 10.94 -12.45 -10.37
C GLU A 94 10.49 -13.79 -9.77
N ALA A 95 10.84 -14.10 -8.52
CA ALA A 95 10.36 -15.30 -7.83
C ALA A 95 8.86 -15.22 -7.53
N SER A 96 8.41 -14.10 -6.97
CA SER A 96 7.00 -13.81 -6.72
C SER A 96 6.19 -13.88 -7.98
N GLN A 97 6.68 -13.36 -9.11
CA GLN A 97 6.01 -13.47 -10.42
C GLN A 97 5.91 -14.91 -10.93
N ARG A 98 6.88 -15.79 -10.61
CA ARG A 98 6.87 -17.21 -11.02
C ARG A 98 5.95 -18.07 -10.15
N THR A 99 5.86 -17.76 -8.86
CA THR A 99 4.97 -18.46 -7.91
C THR A 99 3.63 -17.75 -7.76
N TRP A 100 3.45 -16.62 -8.46
CA TRP A 100 2.31 -15.73 -8.37
C TRP A 100 1.01 -16.46 -8.68
N LYS A 101 0.06 -16.38 -7.74
CA LYS A 101 -1.31 -16.86 -7.95
C LYS A 101 -2.33 -15.73 -8.05
N GLY A 102 -1.92 -14.47 -7.91
CA GLY A 102 -2.84 -13.34 -7.92
C GLY A 102 -3.57 -13.18 -9.25
N GLY A 103 -4.78 -12.65 -9.19
CA GLY A 103 -5.66 -12.50 -10.33
C GLY A 103 -5.18 -11.48 -11.39
N MET A 104 -5.87 -11.44 -12.53
CA MET A 104 -5.60 -10.52 -13.65
C MET A 104 -5.62 -9.02 -13.26
N ASN A 105 -6.18 -8.70 -12.10
CA ASN A 105 -6.27 -7.37 -11.51
C ASN A 105 -5.00 -6.91 -10.77
N THR A 106 -3.95 -7.74 -10.70
CA THR A 106 -2.70 -7.38 -9.99
C THR A 106 -1.56 -7.03 -10.95
N ARG A 107 -0.71 -6.09 -10.53
CA ARG A 107 0.52 -5.71 -11.24
C ARG A 107 1.67 -5.59 -10.23
N LEU A 108 2.82 -6.16 -10.56
CA LEU A 108 4.05 -6.06 -9.74
C LEU A 108 5.12 -5.31 -10.52
N PHE A 109 5.69 -4.27 -9.91
CA PHE A 109 6.72 -3.44 -10.53
C PHE A 109 8.00 -3.46 -9.68
N LEU A 110 9.14 -3.70 -10.34
CA LEU A 110 10.45 -3.49 -9.75
C LEU A 110 10.90 -2.04 -10.01
N GLN A 111 10.52 -1.11 -9.15
CA GLN A 111 10.88 0.30 -9.31
C GLN A 111 10.68 1.12 -8.03
N ASP A 112 11.39 2.25 -7.95
CA ASP A 112 11.45 3.13 -6.78
C ASP A 112 10.31 4.17 -6.68
N GLY A 113 9.27 4.03 -7.50
CA GLY A 113 8.19 5.02 -7.57
C GLY A 113 6.80 4.41 -7.69
N ILE A 114 5.95 4.72 -6.72
CA ILE A 114 4.52 4.37 -6.68
C ILE A 114 3.78 5.12 -7.77
N LYS A 115 4.02 6.42 -7.91
CA LYS A 115 3.31 7.27 -8.89
C LYS A 115 3.44 6.75 -10.33
N LYS A 116 4.64 6.26 -10.68
CA LYS A 116 4.87 5.65 -11.99
C LYS A 116 4.12 4.33 -12.13
N ALA A 117 4.15 3.47 -11.11
CA ALA A 117 3.48 2.17 -11.12
C ALA A 117 1.96 2.32 -11.24
N VAL A 118 1.39 3.26 -10.49
CA VAL A 118 -0.04 3.59 -10.56
C VAL A 118 -0.40 4.10 -11.95
N ARG A 119 0.38 5.03 -12.52
CA ARG A 119 0.12 5.55 -13.88
C ARG A 119 0.13 4.44 -14.94
N GLU A 120 1.09 3.53 -14.86
CA GLU A 120 1.22 2.40 -15.79
C GLU A 120 0.11 1.36 -15.62
N ALA A 121 -0.38 1.15 -14.39
CA ALA A 121 -1.40 0.15 -14.10
C ALA A 121 -2.84 0.63 -14.29
N THR A 122 -3.09 1.94 -14.30
CA THR A 122 -4.46 2.48 -14.12
C THR A 122 -4.88 3.56 -15.10
N ASP A 123 -4.13 3.78 -16.19
CA ASP A 123 -4.35 4.87 -17.14
C ASP A 123 -4.35 6.26 -16.46
N GLN A 124 -3.32 6.51 -15.65
CA GLN A 124 -3.10 7.78 -14.92
C GLN A 124 -4.12 8.12 -13.81
N ARG A 125 -4.90 7.16 -13.31
CA ARG A 125 -5.62 7.36 -12.05
C ARG A 125 -4.62 7.54 -10.89
N LYS A 126 -5.08 8.16 -9.82
CA LYS A 126 -4.43 8.13 -8.50
C LYS A 126 -4.95 6.92 -7.73
N CYS A 127 -4.22 6.49 -6.70
CA CYS A 127 -4.63 5.37 -5.87
C CYS A 127 -5.60 5.78 -4.76
N ASP A 128 -6.45 4.85 -4.34
CA ASP A 128 -7.40 5.03 -3.24
C ASP A 128 -6.80 4.61 -1.91
N VAL A 129 -5.90 3.62 -1.95
CA VAL A 129 -5.17 3.14 -0.77
C VAL A 129 -3.69 2.99 -1.11
N VAL A 130 -2.83 3.46 -0.22
CA VAL A 130 -1.39 3.13 -0.24
C VAL A 130 -0.97 2.59 1.11
N CYS A 131 -0.43 1.39 1.11
CA CYS A 131 0.10 0.74 2.30
C CYS A 131 1.61 0.50 2.17
N PHE A 132 2.27 0.44 3.32
CA PHE A 132 3.70 0.17 3.45
C PHE A 132 3.90 -0.73 4.66
N GLU A 133 4.49 -1.89 4.45
CA GLU A 133 4.82 -2.83 5.53
C GLU A 133 6.30 -2.71 5.87
N GLY A 134 6.60 -2.45 7.15
CA GLY A 134 7.95 -2.44 7.67
C GLY A 134 8.36 -1.10 8.29
N PRO A 135 9.55 -1.06 8.91
CA PRO A 135 10.05 0.15 9.55
C PRO A 135 10.54 1.15 8.50
N LEU A 136 9.80 2.26 8.30
CA LEU A 136 10.22 3.37 7.42
C LEU A 136 11.64 3.87 7.79
N MET A 137 12.02 3.80 9.06
CA MET A 137 13.35 4.17 9.55
C MET A 137 14.50 3.34 8.97
N HIS A 138 14.24 2.17 8.38
CA HIS A 138 15.25 1.39 7.66
C HIS A 138 15.46 1.86 6.23
N LEU A 139 14.66 2.82 5.75
CA LEU A 139 14.84 3.44 4.45
C LEU A 139 15.87 4.54 4.55
N GLN A 140 16.72 4.66 3.53
CA GLN A 140 17.76 5.69 3.48
C GLN A 140 17.16 7.11 3.42
N ASN A 141 15.93 7.25 2.88
CA ASN A 141 15.22 8.52 2.79
C ASN A 141 13.69 8.36 3.00
N PRO A 142 13.22 8.11 4.23
CA PRO A 142 11.81 7.85 4.51
C PRO A 142 10.87 8.99 4.10
N GLN A 143 11.34 10.23 4.18
CA GLN A 143 10.57 11.42 3.79
C GLN A 143 10.20 11.43 2.29
N TYR A 144 11.08 10.91 1.42
CA TYR A 144 10.77 10.84 -0.02
C TYR A 144 9.76 9.73 -0.32
N VAL A 145 9.78 8.65 0.45
CA VAL A 145 8.79 7.57 0.31
C VAL A 145 7.41 8.05 0.76
N VAL A 146 7.30 8.71 1.92
CA VAL A 146 6.03 9.31 2.37
C VAL A 146 5.52 10.34 1.36
N MET A 147 6.40 11.17 0.80
CA MET A 147 6.04 12.14 -0.23
C MET A 147 5.51 11.47 -1.51
N ASP A 148 6.19 10.44 -2.03
CA ASP A 148 5.74 9.71 -3.23
C ASP A 148 4.39 9.01 -3.00
N MET A 149 4.19 8.39 -1.84
CA MET A 149 2.90 7.80 -1.43
C MET A 149 1.78 8.86 -1.43
N THR A 150 2.05 10.02 -0.82
CA THR A 150 1.08 11.13 -0.70
C THR A 150 0.72 11.75 -2.06
N GLU A 151 1.68 11.86 -2.96
CA GLU A 151 1.42 12.40 -4.30
C GLU A 151 0.59 11.44 -5.16
N ALA A 152 0.81 10.13 -4.99
CA ALA A 152 0.11 9.09 -5.72
C ALA A 152 -1.34 8.92 -5.28
N ILE A 153 -1.66 9.22 -4.01
CA ILE A 153 -2.97 8.96 -3.44
C ILE A 153 -4.01 10.06 -3.75
N ASN A 154 -5.26 9.64 -3.87
CA ASN A 154 -6.43 10.50 -4.03
C ASN A 154 -6.60 11.41 -2.80
N PRO A 155 -7.25 12.59 -2.93
CA PRO A 155 -7.49 13.49 -1.80
C PRO A 155 -8.29 12.86 -0.65
N GLU A 156 -9.15 11.90 -0.95
CA GLU A 156 -9.94 11.15 0.05
C GLU A 156 -9.32 9.80 0.43
N GLY A 157 -8.19 9.43 -0.19
CA GLY A 157 -7.57 8.12 0.01
C GLY A 157 -6.88 7.96 1.36
N VAL A 158 -6.51 6.71 1.64
CA VAL A 158 -5.88 6.24 2.88
C VAL A 158 -4.46 5.74 2.67
#